data_AF-A0A6B0WF85-F1
#
_entry.id   AF-A0A6B0WF85-F1
#
_cell.length_a   1.000
_cell.length_b   1.000
_cell.length_c   1.000
_cell.angle_alpha   90.00
_cell.angle_beta   90.00
_cell.angle_gamma   90.00
#
_symmetry.space_group_name_H-M   'P 1'
#
loop_
_entity.id
_entity.type
_entity.pdbx_description
1 polymer ?
#
loop_
_entity_poly.entity_id
_entity_poly.type
_entity_poly.pdbx_seq_one_letter_code
_entity_poly.pdbx_strand_id
1 'polypeptide(L)' 'MFERYTERARRVLFFARYEASQLGSISIETEHLLLGLIREGKGLTSRIFARSRLSL' A
#
# COMPACT_ATOMS: atom_id res chain seq x y z
N MET A 1 -2.91 12.23 13.60
CA MET A 1 -1.85 11.19 13.54
C MET A 1 -1.14 11.13 12.18
N PHE A 2 -1.83 11.33 11.05
CA PHE A 2 -1.22 11.25 9.72
C PHE A 2 -0.88 12.59 9.07
N GLU A 3 -0.97 13.71 9.80
CA GLU A 3 -0.80 15.07 9.24
C GLU A 3 0.55 15.28 8.53
N ARG A 4 1.61 14.58 8.94
CA ARG A 4 2.95 14.67 8.34
C ARG A 4 3.11 13.89 7.02
N TYR A 5 2.16 13.06 6.65
CA TYR A 5 2.22 12.29 5.40
C TYR A 5 1.60 13.04 4.24
N THR A 6 2.08 12.76 3.03
CA THR A 6 1.44 13.22 1.80
C THR A 6 0.06 12.58 1.65
N GLU A 7 -0.84 13.22 0.90
CA GLU A 7 -2.17 12.64 0.60
C GLU A 7 -2.08 11.22 0.03
N ARG A 8 -1.07 10.96 -0.82
CA ARG A 8 -0.82 9.63 -1.39
C ARG A 8 -0.51 8.60 -0.31
N ALA A 9 0.41 8.93 0.60
CA ALA A 9 0.78 8.03 1.68
C ALA A 9 -0.39 7.75 2.64
N ARG A 10 -1.25 8.74 2.90
CA ARG A 10 -2.48 8.53 3.69
C ARG A 10 -3.45 7.57 3.00
N ARG A 11 -3.62 7.68 1.68
CA ARG A 11 -4.44 6.73 0.90
C ARG A 11 -3.87 5.31 0.92
N VAL A 12 -2.56 5.15 0.78
CA VAL A 12 -1.89 3.84 0.92
C VAL A 12 -2.20 3.20 2.26
N LEU A 13 -2.08 3.95 3.37
CA LEU A 13 -2.37 3.46 4.71
C LEU A 13 -3.86 3.13 4.91
N PHE A 14 -4.75 3.91 4.31
CA PHE A 14 -6.19 3.61 4.30
C PHE A 14 -6.47 2.28 3.60
N PHE A 15 -5.91 2.06 2.41
CA PHE A 15 -6.06 0.79 1.70
C PHE A 15 -5.40 -0.37 2.45
N ALA A 16 -4.21 -0.18 2.99
CA ALA A 16 -3.55 -1.22 3.79
C ALA A 16 -4.37 -1.64 5.01
N ARG A 17 -5.04 -0.69 5.68
CA ARG A 17 -5.97 -1.00 6.77
C ARG A 17 -7.18 -1.79 6.28
N TYR A 18 -7.71 -1.45 5.10
CA TYR A 18 -8.81 -2.17 4.49
C TYR A 18 -8.41 -3.63 4.20
N GLU A 19 -7.24 -3.87 3.58
CA GLU A 19 -6.76 -5.23 3.29
C GLU A 19 -6.53 -6.05 4.56
N ALA A 20 -5.94 -5.44 5.60
CA ALA A 20 -5.77 -6.10 6.91
C ALA A 20 -7.12 -6.54 7.51
N SER A 21 -8.15 -5.70 7.40
CA SER A 21 -9.51 -6.04 7.85
C SER A 21 -10.11 -7.19 7.05
N GLN A 22 -9.92 -7.21 5.72
CA GLN A 22 -10.43 -8.29 4.86
C GLN A 22 -9.77 -9.65 5.16
N LEU A 23 -8.49 -9.64 5.56
CA LEU A 23 -7.74 -10.85 5.90
C LEU A 23 -7.87 -11.26 7.37
N GLY A 24 -8.59 -10.48 8.19
CA GLY A 24 -8.74 -10.74 9.63
C GLY A 24 -7.48 -10.43 10.44
N SER A 25 -6.54 -9.68 9.87
CA SER A 25 -5.28 -9.30 10.50
C SER A 25 -5.50 -8.24 11.56
N ILE A 26 -4.96 -8.47 12.76
CA ILE A 26 -5.06 -7.53 13.89
C ILE A 26 -4.25 -6.24 13.68
N SER A 27 -3.31 -6.24 12.75
CA SER A 27 -2.41 -5.12 12.47
C SER A 27 -2.10 -5.02 10.97
N ILE A 28 -1.58 -3.86 10.56
CA ILE A 28 -1.08 -3.68 9.19
C ILE A 28 0.33 -4.27 9.12
N GLU A 29 0.43 -5.42 8.47
CA GLU A 29 1.71 -6.04 8.10
C GLU A 29 2.16 -5.63 6.69
N THR A 30 3.36 -6.06 6.30
CA THR A 30 4.04 -5.65 5.06
C THR A 30 3.25 -5.93 3.79
N GLU A 31 2.53 -7.05 3.74
CA GLU A 31 1.70 -7.49 2.63
C GLU A 31 0.51 -6.54 2.41
N HIS A 32 -0.14 -6.10 3.48
CA HIS A 32 -1.25 -5.16 3.41
C HIS A 32 -0.78 -3.80 2.91
N LEU A 33 0.41 -3.36 3.36
CA LEU A 33 1.03 -2.14 2.88
C LEU A 33 1.37 -2.23 1.39
N LEU A 34 1.89 -3.37 0.93
CA LEU A 34 2.15 -3.63 -0.48
C LEU A 34 0.87 -3.59 -1.32
N LEU A 35 -0.20 -4.25 -0.86
CA LEU A 35 -1.51 -4.21 -1.52
C LEU A 35 -2.08 -2.78 -1.55
N GLY A 36 -1.93 -2.02 -0.46
CA GLY A 36 -2.30 -0.61 -0.39
C GLY A 36 -1.53 0.27 -1.38
N LEU A 37 -0.23 0.00 -1.60
CA LEU A 37 0.59 0.66 -2.61
C LEU A 37 0.12 0.33 -4.03
N ILE A 38 -0.13 -0.96 -4.32
CA ILE A 38 -0.66 -1.42 -5.61
C ILE A 38 -1.98 -0.70 -5.92
N ARG A 39 -2.86 -0.57 -4.91
CA ARG A 39 -4.19 0.03 -5.04
C ARG A 39 -4.19 1.56 -5.17
N GLU A 40 -3.26 2.27 -4.53
CA GLU A 40 -3.21 3.75 -4.61
C GLU A 40 -2.87 4.29 -6.01
N GLY A 41 -2.12 3.53 -6.81
CA GLY A 41 -2.00 3.83 -8.23
C GLY A 41 -0.75 3.29 -8.93
N LYS A 42 -0.90 3.07 -10.24
CA LYS A 42 0.10 2.43 -11.12
C LYS A 42 1.46 3.13 -11.11
N GLY A 43 1.54 4.46 -11.03
CA GLY A 43 2.80 5.18 -11.24
C GLY A 43 3.93 4.89 -10.22
N LEU A 44 3.61 4.67 -8.94
CA LEU A 44 4.63 4.33 -7.93
C LEU A 44 4.93 2.82 -7.96
N THR A 45 3.89 2.01 -7.97
CA THR A 45 3.97 0.54 -8.00
C THR A 45 4.70 0.05 -9.24
N SER A 46 4.37 0.54 -10.44
CA SER A 46 5.07 0.19 -11.68
C SER A 46 6.56 0.56 -11.64
N ARG A 47 6.93 1.68 -11.01
CA ARG A 47 8.36 2.06 -10.84
C ARG A 47 9.09 1.13 -9.87
N ILE A 48 8.44 0.77 -8.76
CA ILE A 48 9.01 -0.15 -7.79
C ILE A 48 9.21 -1.53 -8.43
N PHE A 49 8.20 -2.01 -9.15
CA PHE A 49 8.16 -3.36 -9.73
C PHE A 49 9.16 -3.48 -10.89
N ALA A 50 9.26 -2.46 -11.74
CA ALA A 50 10.30 -2.39 -12.76
C ALA A 50 11.71 -2.42 -12.16
N ARG A 51 11.93 -1.72 -11.02
CA ARG A 51 13.22 -1.72 -10.33
C ARG A 51 13.54 -3.05 -9.66
N SER A 52 12.53 -3.74 -9.12
CA SER A 52 12.69 -5.05 -8.47
C SER A 52 12.61 -6.24 -9.44
N ARG A 53 12.50 -5.99 -10.75
CA ARG A 53 12.32 -7.00 -11.81
C ARG A 53 11.11 -7.90 -11.56
N LEU A 54 10.07 -7.34 -10.95
CA LEU A 54 8.79 -8.01 -10.75
C LEU A 54 7.83 -7.58 -11.87
N SER A 55 7.20 -8.55 -12.53
CA SER A 55 6.07 -8.33 -13.42
C SER A 55 4.79 -8.79 -12.72
N LEU A 56 3.76 -7.93 -12.70
CA LEU A 56 2.38 -8.30 -12.39
C LEU A 56 1.60 -8.50 -13.68
#